data_AF-A0A419G7W7-F1
#
_entry.id   AF-A0A419G7W7-F1
#
_cell.length_a   1.000
_cell.length_b   1.000
_cell.length_c   1.000
_cell.angle_alpha   90.00
_cell.angle_beta   90.00
_cell.angle_gamma   90.00
#
_symmetry.space_group_name_H-M   'P 1'
#
loop_
_entity.id
_entity.type
_entity.pdbx_description
1 polymer ?
#
loop_
_entity_poly.entity_id
_entity_poly.type
_entity_poly.pdbx_seq_one_letter_code
_entity_poly.pdbx_strand_id
1 'polypeptide(L)'
;MGIIFNVVNIIFDVYTWLLIIRIILSWIRHNPYQPVFRFIYEITDPYLNLFRRIIPPLGMFDLSPLVAFFVLQIIRQLVNRILFSFF
;
A
#
# COMPACT_ATOMS: atom_id res chain seq x y z
N MET A 1 -5.55 6.27 24.70
CA MET A 1 -4.32 5.80 24.03
C MET A 1 -4.54 4.50 23.22
N GLY A 2 -5.37 3.55 23.66
CA GLY A 2 -5.80 2.41 22.80
C GLY A 2 -6.59 2.81 21.53
N ILE A 3 -7.36 3.91 21.58
CA ILE A 3 -8.06 4.44 20.39
C ILE A 3 -7.06 4.84 19.31
N ILE A 4 -5.96 5.51 19.66
CA ILE A 4 -4.93 5.94 18.70
C ILE A 4 -4.29 4.71 18.05
N PHE A 5 -3.93 3.71 18.85
CA PHE A 5 -3.39 2.44 18.35
C PHE A 5 -4.35 1.77 17.36
N ASN A 6 -5.65 1.72 17.67
CA ASN A 6 -6.66 1.13 16.80
C ASN A 6 -6.83 1.93 15.49
N VAL A 7 -6.93 3.26 15.58
CA VAL A 7 -7.08 4.12 14.40
C VAL A 7 -5.87 3.98 13.48
N VAL A 8 -4.64 3.98 14.03
CA VAL A 8 -3.42 3.78 13.25
C VAL A 8 -3.45 2.42 12.54
N ASN A 9 -3.81 1.35 13.25
CA ASN A 9 -3.89 0.02 12.64
C ASN A 9 -4.96 -0.08 11.56
N ILE A 10 -6.13 0.54 11.75
CA ILE A 10 -7.18 0.61 10.73
C ILE A 10 -6.68 1.31 9.47
N ILE A 11 -5.93 2.41 9.61
CA ILE A 11 -5.35 3.12 8.45
C ILE A 11 -4.38 2.20 7.70
N PHE A 12 -3.49 1.50 8.42
CA PHE A 12 -2.60 0.52 7.81
C PHE A 12 -3.36 -0.62 7.13
N ASP A 13 -4.44 -1.12 7.73
CA ASP A 13 -5.27 -2.19 7.16
C ASP A 13 -5.95 -1.74 5.87
N VAL A 14 -6.59 -0.57 5.88
CA VAL A 14 -7.22 0.01 4.68
C VAL A 14 -6.20 0.17 3.55
N TYR A 15 -5.04 0.74 3.84
CA TYR A 15 -4.01 0.94 2.83
C TYR A 15 -3.40 -0.38 2.34
N THR A 16 -3.26 -1.37 3.24
CA THR A 16 -2.85 -2.74 2.89
C THR A 16 -3.82 -3.37 1.89
N TRP A 17 -5.12 -3.24 2.12
CA TRP A 17 -6.14 -3.73 1.18
C TRP A 17 -6.07 -3.02 -0.18
N LEU A 18 -5.83 -1.71 -0.20
CA LEU A 18 -5.62 -0.98 -1.46
C LEU A 18 -4.40 -1.52 -2.23
N LEU A 19 -3.29 -1.83 -1.54
CA LEU A 19 -2.11 -2.44 -2.18
C LEU A 19 -2.38 -3.87 -2.68
N ILE A 20 -3.15 -4.68 -1.94
CA ILE A 20 -3.56 -6.01 -2.40
C ILE A 20 -4.38 -5.89 -3.69
N ILE A 21 -5.36 -4.98 -3.72
CA ILE A 21 -6.13 -4.70 -4.94
C ILE A 21 -5.19 -4.24 -6.05
N ARG A 22 -4.16 -3.43 -5.74
CA ARG A 22 -3.18 -3.01 -6.73
C ARG A 22 -2.36 -4.14 -7.33
N ILE A 23 -1.94 -5.10 -6.53
CA ILE A 23 -1.24 -6.30 -6.99
C ILE A 23 -2.13 -7.09 -7.95
N ILE A 24 -3.41 -7.25 -7.61
CA ILE A 24 -4.36 -7.95 -8.49
C ILE A 24 -4.56 -7.17 -9.80
N LEU A 25 -4.77 -5.86 -9.71
CA LEU A 25 -4.97 -4.98 -10.86
C LEU A 25 -3.75 -4.90 -11.78
N SER A 26 -2.54 -5.16 -11.30
CA SER A 26 -1.35 -5.20 -12.17
C SER A 26 -1.27 -6.47 -13.03
N TRP A 27 -1.96 -7.55 -12.64
CA TRP A 27 -1.99 -8.81 -13.40
C TRP A 27 -3.23 -8.97 -14.28
N ILE A 28 -4.31 -8.25 -13.99
CA ILE A 28 -5.54 -8.33 -14.78
C ILE A 28 -5.75 -7.07 -15.64
N ARG A 29 -6.25 -7.27 -16.86
CA ARG A 29 -6.69 -6.16 -17.71
C ARG A 29 -8.00 -5.59 -17.15
N HIS A 30 -8.06 -4.29 -16.98
CA HIS A 30 -9.24 -3.57 -16.49
C HIS A 30 -9.29 -2.18 -17.14
N ASN A 31 -10.46 -1.53 -17.08
CA ASN A 31 -10.64 -0.17 -17.61
C ASN A 31 -10.19 0.88 -16.57
N PRO A 32 -9.04 1.57 -16.75
CA PRO A 32 -8.52 2.51 -15.75
C PRO A 32 -9.40 3.76 -15.55
N TYR A 33 -10.32 4.04 -16.47
CA TYR A 33 -11.21 5.21 -16.36
C TYR A 33 -12.37 5.01 -15.38
N GLN A 34 -12.62 3.78 -14.92
CA GLN A 34 -13.62 3.51 -13.88
C GLN A 34 -13.25 4.27 -12.58
N PRO A 35 -14.18 5.01 -11.97
CA PRO A 35 -13.87 5.87 -10.82
C PRO A 35 -13.20 5.14 -9.65
N VAL A 36 -13.65 3.91 -9.36
CA VAL A 36 -13.10 3.09 -8.27
C VAL A 36 -11.63 2.75 -8.51
N PHE A 37 -11.28 2.36 -9.73
CA PHE A 37 -9.88 2.06 -10.03
C PHE A 37 -9.07 3.35 -9.97
N ARG A 38 -9.48 4.41 -10.66
CA ARG A 38 -8.78 5.70 -10.64
C ARG A 38 -8.46 6.16 -9.21
N PHE A 39 -9.43 6.08 -8.30
CA PHE A 39 -9.22 6.40 -6.89
C PHE A 39 -8.11 5.56 -6.24
N ILE A 40 -8.08 4.24 -6.48
CA ILE A 40 -7.01 3.36 -5.99
C ILE A 40 -5.65 3.77 -6.59
N TYR A 41 -5.59 4.04 -7.90
CA TYR A 41 -4.37 4.53 -8.57
C TYR A 41 -3.89 5.82 -7.90
N GLU A 42 -4.75 6.82 -7.75
CA GLU A 42 -4.41 8.13 -7.18
C GLU A 42 -3.89 8.03 -5.74
N ILE A 43 -4.46 7.16 -4.91
CA ILE A 43 -4.00 6.97 -3.52
C ILE A 43 -2.69 6.20 -3.45
N THR A 44 -2.53 5.16 -4.25
CA THR A 44 -1.39 4.24 -4.13
C THR A 44 -0.18 4.68 -4.95
N ASP A 45 -0.37 5.38 -6.05
CA ASP A 45 0.71 5.74 -6.98
C ASP A 45 1.80 6.62 -6.36
N PRO A 46 1.52 7.65 -5.52
CA PRO A 46 2.57 8.42 -4.87
C PRO A 46 3.56 7.55 -4.07
N TYR A 47 3.05 6.55 -3.37
CA TYR A 47 3.85 5.59 -2.62
C TYR A 47 4.56 4.61 -3.56
N LEU A 48 3.85 4.02 -4.52
CA LEU A 48 4.41 3.05 -5.48
C LEU A 48 5.49 3.67 -6.36
N ASN A 49 5.36 4.95 -6.72
CA ASN A 49 6.33 5.69 -7.52
C ASN A 49 7.70 5.79 -6.85
N LEU A 50 7.78 5.73 -5.51
CA LEU A 50 9.05 5.64 -4.79
C LEU A 50 9.75 4.31 -5.08
N PHE A 51 9.00 3.22 -5.16
CA PHE A 51 9.53 1.88 -5.43
C PHE A 51 9.82 1.68 -6.91
N ARG A 52 8.99 2.23 -7.82
CA ARG A 52 9.20 2.16 -9.28
C ARG A 52 10.51 2.83 -9.72
N ARG A 53 11.05 3.76 -8.93
CA ARG A 53 12.39 4.35 -9.16
C ARG A 53 13.52 3.36 -8.90
N ILE A 54 13.31 2.40 -8.00
CA ILE A 54 14.32 1.41 -7.59
C ILE A 54 14.15 0.13 -8.43
N ILE A 55 12.90 -0.31 -8.61
CA ILE A 55 12.54 -1.52 -9.36
C ILE A 55 11.56 -1.09 -10.45
N PRO A 56 12.05 -0.73 -11.65
CA PRO A 56 11.17 -0.36 -12.75
C PRO A 56 10.29 -1.55 -13.16
N PRO A 57 9.06 -1.30 -13.61
CA PRO A 57 8.15 -2.36 -14.03
C PRO A 57 8.70 -3.13 -15.23
N LEU A 58 8.55 -4.46 -15.20
CA LEU A 58 8.98 -5.35 -16.29
C LEU A 58 7.83 -5.52 -17.28
N GLY A 59 7.67 -4.54 -18.17
CA GLY A 59 6.56 -4.52 -19.13
C GLY A 59 5.21 -4.33 -18.42
N MET A 60 4.28 -5.27 -18.60
CA MET A 60 2.97 -5.23 -17.92
C MET A 60 3.03 -5.69 -16.46
N PHE A 61 4.13 -6.32 -16.03
CA PHE A 61 4.27 -6.83 -14.67
C PHE A 61 4.91 -5.77 -13.77
N ASP A 62 4.06 -5.07 -13.03
CA ASP A 62 4.49 -4.17 -11.97
C ASP A 62 4.63 -4.96 -10.65
N LEU A 63 5.86 -5.28 -10.27
CA LEU A 63 6.21 -5.90 -8.98
C LEU A 63 6.38 -4.87 -7.85
N SER A 64 6.39 -3.58 -8.18
CA SER A 64 6.55 -2.52 -7.17
C SER A 64 5.47 -2.57 -6.08
N PRO A 65 4.18 -2.91 -6.35
CA PRO A 65 3.17 -3.04 -5.29
C PRO A 65 3.46 -4.16 -4.30
N LEU A 66 4.09 -5.25 -4.75
CA LEU A 66 4.44 -6.37 -3.87
C LEU A 66 5.56 -5.97 -2.91
N VAL A 67 6.60 -5.30 -3.41
CA VAL A 67 7.69 -4.81 -2.57
C VAL A 67 7.19 -3.72 -1.60
N ALA A 68 6.38 -2.80 -2.11
CA ALA A 68 5.75 -1.75 -1.33
C ALA A 68 4.86 -2.34 -0.20
N PHE A 69 4.14 -3.42 -0.47
CA PHE A 69 3.36 -4.14 0.53
C PHE A 69 4.24 -4.63 1.70
N PHE A 70 5.36 -5.29 1.41
CA PHE A 70 6.27 -5.77 2.47
C PHE A 70 6.85 -4.63 3.29
N VAL A 71 7.26 -3.54 2.63
CA VAL A 71 7.79 -2.36 3.32
C VAL A 71 6.72 -1.72 4.21
N LEU A 72 5.46 -1.64 3.73
CA LEU A 72 4.36 -1.15 4.55
C LEU A 72 4.15 -2.00 5.80
N GLN A 73 4.22 -3.34 5.70
CA GLN A 73 4.09 -4.22 6.87
C GLN A 73 5.21 -3.99 7.89
N ILE A 74 6.45 -3.81 7.41
CA ILE A 74 7.58 -3.48 8.30
C ILE A 74 7.34 -2.15 9.01
N ILE A 75 6.92 -1.11 8.26
CA ILE A 75 6.60 0.21 8.84
C ILE A 75 5.50 0.09 9.89
N ARG A 76 4.42 -0.65 9.60
CA ARG A 76 3.33 -0.89 10.56
C ARG A 76 3.86 -1.48 11.86
N GLN A 77 4.72 -2.51 11.78
CA GLN A 77 5.27 -3.15 12.96
C GLN A 77 6.17 -2.20 13.76
N LEU A 78 6.99 -1.39 13.09
CA LEU A 78 7.82 -0.38 13.75
C LEU A 78 6.96 0.67 14.45
N VAL A 79 5.93 1.19 13.78
CA VAL A 79 4.99 2.16 14.35
C VAL A 79 4.27 1.56 15.56
N ASN A 80 3.77 0.33 15.46
CA ASN A 80 3.10 -0.35 16.57
C ASN A 80 4.03 -0.56 17.77
N ARG A 81 5.30 -0.93 17.55
CA ARG A 81 6.30 -1.06 18.61
C ARG A 81 6.57 0.27 19.30
N ILE A 82 6.75 1.34 18.51
CA ILE A 82 6.96 2.69 19.03
C ILE A 82 5.75 3.14 19.84
N LEU A 83 4.54 2.99 19.30
CA LEU A 83 3.31 3.34 20.00
C LEU A 83 3.18 2.57 21.32
N PHE A 84 3.48 1.27 21.33
CA PHE A 84 3.44 0.44 22.53
C PHE A 84 4.49 0.85 23.57
N SER A 85 5.67 1.33 23.15
CA SER A 85 6.72 1.77 24.08
C SER A 85 6.38 3.01 24.92
N PHE A 86 5.35 3.77 24.54
CA PHE A 86 4.86 4.91 25.31
C PHE A 86 3.81 4.52 26.37
N PHE A 87 3.57 3.22 26.55
CA PHE A 87 2.71 2.63 27.59
C PHE A 87 3.56 1.84 28.57
#